data_AF-A0A370D7Z5-F1
#
_entry.id   AF-A0A370D7Z5-F1
#
_cell.length_a   1.000
_cell.length_b   1.000
_cell.length_c   1.000
_cell.angle_alpha   90.00
_cell.angle_beta   90.00
_cell.angle_gamma   90.00
#
_symmetry.space_group_name_H-M   'P 1'
#
loop_
_entity.id
_entity.type
_entity.pdbx_description
1 polymer ?
#
loop_
_entity_poly.entity_id
_entity_poly.type
_entity_poly.pdbx_seq_one_letter_code
_entity_poly.pdbx_strand_id
1 'polypeptide(L)'
;MGKKTNLELHGNTWRVTVSIPVSLREIIGKSHFKESLNTSDLDEAARLKHGVVGKYKKLIETYKKIKPQKTLQPLNSTITS
;
A
#
# COMPACT_ATOMS: atom_id res chain seq x y z
N MET A 1 13.46 4.78 -15.16
CA MET A 1 12.57 4.55 -14.01
C MET A 1 13.17 5.21 -12.76
N GLY A 2 12.64 6.34 -12.29
CA GLY A 2 13.09 6.94 -11.03
C GLY A 2 12.78 6.02 -9.84
N LYS A 3 13.72 5.85 -8.91
CA LYS A 3 13.47 5.10 -7.65
C LYS A 3 12.24 5.70 -6.99
N LYS A 4 11.18 4.91 -6.77
CA LYS A 4 10.03 5.31 -5.95
C LYS A 4 10.49 5.41 -4.50
N THR A 5 11.09 6.53 -4.13
CA THR A 5 11.22 6.93 -2.74
C THR A 5 9.80 7.08 -2.24
N ASN A 6 9.36 6.25 -1.29
CA ASN A 6 8.02 6.38 -0.67
C ASN A 6 7.90 7.69 0.14
N LEU A 7 8.65 8.72 -0.20
CA LEU A 7 8.74 10.02 0.43
C LEU A 7 8.16 11.06 -0.54
N GLU A 8 7.39 11.97 0.02
CA GLU A 8 6.77 13.09 -0.67
C GLU A 8 6.94 14.32 0.22
N LEU A 9 7.45 15.43 -0.32
CA LEU A 9 7.51 16.69 0.42
C LEU A 9 6.12 17.33 0.37
N HIS A 10 5.57 17.69 1.53
CA HIS A 10 4.28 18.32 1.63
C HIS A 10 4.37 19.53 2.58
N GLY A 11 4.24 20.72 2.01
CA GLY A 11 4.62 21.95 2.71
C GLY A 11 6.11 21.91 3.04
N ASN A 12 6.43 22.01 4.33
CA ASN A 12 7.81 22.01 4.83
C ASN A 12 8.22 20.68 5.49
N THR A 13 7.45 19.60 5.30
CA THR A 13 7.69 18.32 5.97
C THR A 13 7.60 17.15 5.01
N TRP A 14 8.45 16.14 5.24
CA TRP A 14 8.40 14.88 4.53
C TRP A 14 7.26 14.01 5.04
N ARG A 15 6.54 13.36 4.13
CA ARG A 15 5.56 12.31 4.43
C ARG A 15 5.86 11.04 3.67
N VAL A 16 5.47 9.91 4.24
CA VAL A 16 5.49 8.62 3.56
C VAL A 16 4.19 8.41 2.80
N THR A 17 4.29 7.98 1.55
CA THR A 17 3.14 7.59 0.72
C THR A 17 3.30 6.13 0.27
N VAL A 18 2.40 5.24 0.71
CA VAL A 18 2.38 3.82 0.33
C VAL A 18 1.12 3.53 -0.46
N SER A 19 1.28 2.99 -1.68
CA SER A 19 0.15 2.66 -2.54
C SER A 19 -0.60 1.43 -2.04
N ILE A 20 -1.93 1.53 -2.03
CA ILE A 20 -2.83 0.45 -1.69
C ILE A 20 -3.17 -0.33 -2.98
N PRO A 21 -3.03 -1.67 -2.99
CA PRO A 21 -3.44 -2.52 -4.11
C PRO A 21 -4.90 -2.28 -4.48
N VAL A 22 -5.22 -2.23 -5.79
CA VAL A 22 -6.57 -1.94 -6.31
C VAL A 22 -7.64 -2.81 -5.64
N SER A 23 -7.36 -4.10 -5.48
CA SER A 23 -8.26 -5.08 -4.86
C SER A 23 -8.61 -4.80 -3.40
N LEU A 24 -7.87 -3.94 -2.71
CA LEU A 24 -8.10 -3.54 -1.32
C LEU A 24 -8.63 -2.11 -1.19
N ARG A 25 -8.64 -1.32 -2.28
CA ARG A 25 -9.08 0.08 -2.24
C ARG A 25 -10.55 0.22 -1.90
N GLU A 26 -11.39 -0.70 -2.37
CA GLU A 26 -12.82 -0.72 -2.05
C GLU A 26 -13.09 -1.00 -0.56
N ILE A 27 -12.24 -1.81 0.06
CA ILE A 27 -12.37 -2.16 1.49
C ILE A 27 -11.83 -1.03 2.37
N ILE A 28 -10.67 -0.47 2.01
CA ILE A 28 -9.98 0.56 2.81
C ILE A 28 -10.55 1.96 2.53
N GLY A 29 -11.22 2.15 1.39
CA GLY A 29 -11.78 3.43 0.95
C GLY A 29 -10.74 4.45 0.46
N LYS A 30 -9.46 4.06 0.31
CA LYS A 30 -8.35 4.96 -0.05
C LYS A 30 -7.41 4.30 -1.05
N SER A 31 -6.74 5.12 -1.86
CA SER A 31 -5.75 4.66 -2.85
C SER A 31 -4.32 4.59 -2.29
N HIS A 32 -4.02 5.36 -1.25
CA HIS A 32 -2.70 5.44 -0.62
C HIS A 32 -2.84 5.61 0.89
N PHE A 33 -1.93 5.01 1.64
CA PHE A 33 -1.63 5.43 3.00
C PHE A 33 -0.67 6.61 2.95
N LYS A 34 -0.93 7.62 3.80
CA LYS A 34 -0.09 8.81 3.94
C LYS A 34 0.18 9.03 5.43
N GLU A 35 1.44 9.21 5.79
CA GLU A 35 1.84 9.49 7.18
C GLU A 35 2.97 10.53 7.18
N SER A 36 2.75 11.66 7.84
CA SER A 36 3.79 12.69 8.01
C SER A 36 4.93 12.15 8.87
N LEU A 37 6.17 12.42 8.46
CA LEU A 37 7.37 12.13 9.26
C LEU A 37 7.73 13.30 10.17
N ASN A 38 7.05 14.45 10.05
CA ASN A 38 7.25 15.65 10.86
C ASN A 38 8.69 16.17 10.89
N THR A 39 9.45 15.90 9.82
CA THR A 39 10.81 16.42 9.63
C THR A 39 10.92 17.07 8.26
N SER A 40 11.69 18.15 8.17
CA SER A 40 12.11 18.77 6.90
C SER A 40 13.42 18.18 6.38
N ASP A 41 14.13 17.41 7.21
CA ASP A 41 15.41 16.80 6.87
C ASP A 41 15.19 15.52 6.05
N LEU A 42 15.82 15.45 4.87
CA LEU A 42 15.69 14.32 3.96
C LEU A 42 16.40 13.05 4.48
N ASP A 43 17.52 13.18 5.18
CA ASP A 43 18.27 12.06 5.73
C ASP A 43 17.54 11.47 6.93
N GLU A 44 16.99 12.32 7.80
CA GLU A 44 16.11 11.88 8.87
C GLU A 44 14.85 11.21 8.31
N ALA A 45 14.21 11.82 7.31
CA ALA A 45 13.06 11.24 6.62
C ALA A 45 13.40 9.88 6.00
N ALA A 46 14.60 9.74 5.42
CA ALA A 46 15.07 8.49 4.85
C ALA A 46 15.20 7.37 5.90
N ARG A 47 15.66 7.69 7.13
CA ARG A 47 15.71 6.73 8.24
C ARG A 47 14.31 6.36 8.72
N LEU A 48 13.45 7.37 8.96
CA LEU A 48 12.10 7.17 9.50
C LEU A 48 11.19 6.40 8.53
N LYS A 49 11.32 6.59 7.21
CA LYS A 49 10.43 5.96 6.22
C LYS A 49 10.40 4.44 6.34
N HIS A 50 11.50 3.80 6.74
CA HIS A 50 11.60 2.35 6.74
C HIS A 50 10.62 1.71 7.72
N GLY A 51 10.48 2.29 8.92
CA GLY A 51 9.52 1.83 9.92
C GLY A 51 8.08 2.00 9.44
N VAL A 52 7.76 3.18 8.90
CA VAL A 52 6.41 3.51 8.41
C VAL A 52 6.00 2.65 7.21
N VAL A 53 6.91 2.46 6.25
CA VAL A 53 6.67 1.56 5.10
C VAL A 53 6.46 0.12 5.57
N GLY A 54 7.27 -0.36 6.53
CA GLY A 54 7.13 -1.69 7.10
C GLY A 54 5.77 -1.91 7.78
N LYS A 55 5.34 -0.94 8.59
CA LYS A 55 4.01 -0.91 9.23
C LYS A 55 2.89 -1.04 8.19
N TYR A 56 2.89 -0.21 7.15
CA TYR A 56 1.84 -0.25 6.13
C TYR A 56 1.86 -1.50 5.25
N LYS A 57 3.04 -2.04 4.95
CA LYS A 57 3.14 -3.33 4.24
C LYS A 57 2.52 -4.47 5.05
N LYS A 58 2.83 -4.56 6.35
CA LYS A 58 2.21 -5.55 7.25
C LYS A 58 0.69 -5.39 7.31
N LEU A 59 0.20 -4.16 7.38
CA LEU A 59 -1.24 -3.89 7.37
C LEU A 59 -1.89 -4.37 6.06
N ILE A 60 -1.28 -4.10 4.91
CA ILE A 60 -1.74 -4.60 3.60
C ILE A 60 -1.78 -6.13 3.58
N GLU A 61 -0.77 -6.81 4.12
CA GLU A 61 -0.74 -8.27 4.22
C GLU A 61 -1.87 -8.82 5.09
N THR A 62 -2.17 -8.17 6.22
CA THR A 62 -3.33 -8.53 7.05
C THR A 62 -4.63 -8.39 6.28
N TYR A 63 -4.86 -7.28 5.56
CA TYR A 63 -6.04 -7.11 4.72
C TYR A 63 -6.14 -8.14 3.59
N LYS A 64 -5.01 -8.54 2.99
CA LYS A 64 -4.98 -9.60 1.98
C LYS A 64 -5.43 -10.95 2.55
N LYS A 65 -5.10 -11.26 3.80
CA LYS A 65 -5.51 -12.51 4.46
C LYS A 65 -7.00 -12.51 4.86
N ILE A 66 -7.53 -11.35 5.25
CA ILE A 66 -8.94 -11.21 5.65
C ILE A 66 -9.87 -11.29 4.45
N LYS A 67 -9.43 -10.89 3.25
CA LYS A 67 -10.22 -11.09 2.03
C LYS A 67 -10.25 -12.61 1.72
N PRO A 68 -11.38 -13.33 1.87
CA PRO A 68 -11.48 -14.63 1.23
C PRO A 68 -11.29 -14.38 -0.27
N GLN A 69 -10.46 -15.20 -0.91
CA GLN A 69 -10.26 -15.17 -2.35
C GLN A 69 -11.60 -15.44 -3.05
N LYS A 70 -12.42 -14.42 -3.22
CA LYS A 70 -13.61 -14.48 -4.08
C LYS A 70 -13.18 -13.99 -5.46
N THR A 71 -13.40 -14.88 -6.44
CA THR A 71 -13.41 -14.74 -7.91
C THR A 71 -12.08 -14.67 -8.65
N LEU A 72 -11.53 -15.84 -8.99
CA LEU A 72 -11.78 -16.38 -10.34
C LEU A 72 -12.81 -17.50 -10.16
N GLN A 73 -14.00 -17.40 -10.78
CA GLN A 73 -14.95 -18.53 -10.88
C GLN A 73 -15.05 -18.98 -12.35
N PRO A 74 -15.75 -20.09 -12.63
CA PRO A 74 -15.24 -21.32 -13.24
C PRO A 74 -15.28 -21.28 -14.78
N LEU A 75 -14.48 -22.11 -15.46
CA LEU A 75 -14.83 -22.52 -16.83
C LEU A 75 -15.38 -23.95 -16.76
N ASN A 76 -16.67 -24.04 -16.43
CA ASN A 76 -17.50 -25.13 -16.89
C ASN A 76 -17.63 -25.04 -18.41
N SER A 77 -16.81 -25.81 -19.12
CA SER A 77 -17.15 -26.37 -20.43
C SER A 77 -17.30 -27.89 -20.28
N THR A 78 -18.52 -28.28 -19.90
CA THR A 78 -19.28 -29.42 -20.43
C THR A 78 -18.64 -30.82 -20.37
N ILE A 79 -19.13 -31.65 -19.44
CA ILE A 79 -19.30 -33.09 -19.71
C ILE A 79 -20.60 -33.23 -20.50
N THR A 80 -20.53 -33.65 -21.76
CA THR A 80 -21.67 -34.26 -22.47
C THR A 80 -21.14 -35.32 -23.47
N SER A 81 -21.47 -36.57 -23.15
CA SER A 81 -21.54 -37.80 -23.96
C SER A 81 -20.31 -38.34 -24.69
#